data_AF-A0A6P2BU95-F1
#
_entry.id   AF-A0A6P2BU95-F1
#
_cell.length_a   1.000
_cell.length_b   1.000
_cell.length_c   1.000
_cell.angle_alpha   90.00
_cell.angle_beta   90.00
_cell.angle_gamma   90.00
#
_symmetry.space_group_name_H-M   'P 1'
#
loop_
_entity.id
_entity.type
_entity.pdbx_description
1 polymer ?
#
loop_
_entity_poly.entity_id
_entity_poly.type
_entity_poly.pdbx_seq_one_letter_code
_entity_poly.pdbx_strand_id
1 'polypeptide(L)'
;MSKKTPWIFVDCEARGTSPVYGVLTEFGAVHYDTRDTFHGRLFEATPDPANPAVSIVGERVATDAEVAGSFAAWLYAHLGSTPPVFVSDNPAYDWQWIAGMFDRAGLDNPFGHSARRIGDFWAGLNRNWSDTQSWKRLRRTAHDHNPVNDAMGNVEAFEEILRMVSDSMAGP
;
A
#
# COMPACT_ATOMS: atom_id res chain seq x y z
N MET A 1 -22.08 -2.70 14.97
CA MET A 1 -21.24 -2.02 13.97
C MET A 1 -21.06 -2.97 12.80
N SER A 2 -21.16 -2.49 11.56
CA SER A 2 -20.84 -3.35 10.39
C SER A 2 -19.40 -3.84 10.50
N LYS A 3 -19.12 -5.07 10.04
CA LYS A 3 -17.77 -5.63 10.04
C LYS A 3 -16.93 -4.81 9.05
N LYS A 4 -15.86 -4.16 9.54
CA LYS A 4 -14.92 -3.42 8.69
C LYS A 4 -14.23 -4.38 7.72
N THR A 5 -14.02 -3.94 6.48
CA THR A 5 -13.22 -4.67 5.51
C THR A 5 -11.77 -4.71 5.99
N PRO A 6 -11.08 -5.86 5.90
CA PRO A 6 -9.70 -5.96 6.36
C PRO A 6 -8.70 -5.39 5.36
N TRP A 7 -9.14 -4.59 4.38
CA TRP A 7 -8.30 -4.14 3.27
C TRP A 7 -7.47 -2.93 3.67
N ILE A 8 -6.15 -3.11 3.64
CA ILE A 8 -5.17 -2.05 3.87
C ILE A 8 -4.42 -1.84 2.57
N PHE A 9 -4.59 -0.67 1.99
CA PHE A 9 -3.88 -0.26 0.78
C PHE A 9 -2.54 0.29 1.20
N VAL A 10 -1.45 -0.24 0.62
CA VAL A 10 -0.09 0.11 1.01
C VAL A 10 0.71 0.48 -0.22
N ASP A 11 1.54 1.51 -0.10
CA ASP A 11 2.49 1.97 -1.11
C ASP A 11 3.82 2.29 -0.41
N CYS A 12 4.95 1.89 -1.00
CA CYS A 12 6.28 2.02 -0.38
C CYS A 12 7.24 2.82 -1.25
N GLU A 13 7.92 3.77 -0.62
CA GLU A 13 9.08 4.46 -1.18
C GLU A 13 10.36 3.81 -0.65
N ALA A 14 11.25 3.42 -1.55
CA ALA A 14 12.48 2.74 -1.19
C ALA A 14 13.59 3.00 -2.20
N ARG A 15 14.84 2.80 -1.77
CA ARG A 15 16.01 2.80 -2.64
C ARG A 15 16.60 1.39 -2.71
N GLY A 16 16.68 0.85 -3.92
CA GLY A 16 17.20 -0.50 -4.18
C GLY A 16 16.10 -1.47 -4.62
N THR A 17 16.48 -2.73 -4.83
CA THR A 17 15.57 -3.74 -5.41
C THR A 17 15.02 -4.75 -4.41
N SER A 18 15.63 -4.85 -3.22
CA SER A 18 15.20 -5.80 -2.18
C SER A 18 15.53 -5.31 -0.76
N PRO A 19 14.83 -5.82 0.26
CA PRO A 19 15.09 -5.50 1.67
C PRO A 19 16.47 -5.90 2.20
N VAL A 20 17.23 -6.73 1.46
CA VAL A 20 18.55 -7.21 1.87
C VAL A 20 19.63 -6.16 1.61
N TYR A 21 19.54 -5.47 0.47
CA TYR A 21 20.58 -4.55 0.00
C TYR A 21 20.11 -3.10 -0.16
N GLY A 22 18.80 -2.88 -0.13
CA GLY A 22 18.22 -1.55 -0.22
C GLY A 22 17.63 -1.06 1.09
N VAL A 23 16.98 0.08 1.03
CA VAL A 23 16.47 0.83 2.18
C VAL A 23 15.03 1.23 1.90
N LEU A 24 14.11 0.80 2.77
CA LEU A 24 12.76 1.36 2.87
C LEU A 24 12.89 2.74 3.52
N THR A 25 12.50 3.81 2.81
CA THR A 25 12.54 5.17 3.35
C THR A 25 11.25 5.50 4.08
N GLU A 26 10.12 5.26 3.42
CA GLU A 26 8.80 5.51 3.98
C GLU A 26 7.72 4.67 3.29
N PHE A 27 6.55 4.54 3.93
CA PHE A 27 5.37 3.91 3.34
C PHE A 27 4.10 4.57 3.83
N GLY A 28 3.07 4.50 3.01
CA GLY A 28 1.72 4.93 3.30
C GLY A 28 0.81 3.71 3.41
N ALA A 29 -0.09 3.72 4.39
CA ALA A 29 -1.14 2.73 4.50
C ALA A 29 -2.49 3.43 4.67
N VAL A 30 -3.53 2.92 4.01
CA VAL A 30 -4.90 3.46 4.07
C VAL A 30 -5.89 2.33 4.33
N HIS A 31 -6.71 2.49 5.37
CA HIS A 31 -7.81 1.57 5.65
C HIS A 31 -8.99 1.85 4.73
N TYR A 32 -9.49 0.84 4.00
CA TYR A 32 -10.47 1.04 2.92
C TYR A 32 -11.76 1.73 3.36
N ASP A 33 -12.40 1.29 4.46
CA ASP A 33 -13.71 1.87 4.83
C ASP A 33 -13.59 3.26 5.46
N THR A 34 -12.58 3.46 6.31
CA THR A 34 -12.48 4.67 7.14
C THR A 34 -11.68 5.78 6.48
N ARG A 35 -10.82 5.41 5.51
CA ARG A 35 -9.83 6.31 4.89
C ARG A 35 -8.81 6.86 5.88
N ASP A 36 -8.78 6.33 7.10
CA ASP A 36 -7.71 6.61 8.05
C ASP A 36 -6.38 6.16 7.43
N THR A 37 -5.36 6.98 7.67
CA THR A 37 -4.04 6.78 7.10
C THR A 37 -3.02 6.47 8.19
N PHE A 38 -1.96 5.79 7.79
CA PHE A 38 -0.74 5.65 8.57
C PHE A 38 0.45 5.98 7.67
N HIS A 39 1.35 6.82 8.16
CA HIS A 39 2.58 7.19 7.46
C HIS A 39 3.77 6.66 8.26
N GLY A 40 4.38 5.57 7.78
CA GLY A 40 5.59 5.03 8.37
C GLY A 40 6.81 5.70 7.75
N ARG A 41 7.50 6.57 8.48
CA ARG A 41 8.72 7.25 8.04
C ARG A 41 9.92 6.71 8.79
N LEU A 42 10.85 6.07 8.08
CA LEU A 42 12.12 5.58 8.67
C LEU A 42 13.25 6.56 8.41
N PHE A 43 13.24 7.24 7.26
CA PHE A 43 14.25 8.20 6.85
C PHE A 43 13.60 9.50 6.36
N GLU A 44 14.30 10.62 6.50
CA GLU A 44 14.06 11.76 5.62
C GLU A 44 14.36 11.31 4.18
N ALA A 45 13.48 11.64 3.25
CA ALA A 45 13.64 11.28 1.85
C ALA A 45 13.14 12.42 0.98
N THR A 46 13.82 12.59 -0.16
CA THR A 46 13.35 13.47 -1.22
C THR A 46 13.41 12.72 -2.55
N PRO A 47 12.46 12.95 -3.47
CA PRO A 47 12.51 12.36 -4.81
C PRO A 47 13.84 12.68 -5.51
N ASP A 48 14.44 11.69 -6.16
CA ASP A 48 15.66 11.90 -6.95
C ASP A 48 15.32 12.75 -8.18
N PRO A 49 15.98 13.92 -8.38
CA PRO A 49 15.71 14.78 -9.53
C PRO A 49 15.91 14.09 -10.88
N ALA A 50 16.75 13.05 -10.96
CA ALA A 50 16.99 12.28 -12.18
C ALA A 50 15.96 11.16 -12.39
N ASN A 51 15.36 10.65 -11.32
CA ASN A 51 14.28 9.67 -11.37
C ASN A 51 13.39 9.81 -10.14
N PRO A 52 12.28 10.57 -10.22
CA PRO A 52 11.41 10.84 -9.06
C PRO A 52 10.84 9.59 -8.38
N ALA A 53 10.78 8.46 -9.08
CA ALA A 53 10.38 7.16 -8.52
C ALA A 53 11.46 6.48 -7.64
N VAL A 54 12.58 7.16 -7.39
CA VAL A 54 13.66 6.71 -6.51
C VAL A 54 13.87 7.74 -5.43
N SER A 55 13.91 7.30 -4.18
CA SER A 55 14.21 8.17 -3.05
C SER A 55 15.72 8.41 -2.89
N ILE A 56 16.12 9.67 -2.70
CA ILE A 56 17.40 10.02 -2.08
C ILE A 56 17.24 9.84 -0.57
N VAL A 57 17.99 8.90 -0.01
CA VAL A 57 17.93 8.56 1.41
C VAL A 57 18.70 9.61 2.21
N GLY A 58 18.00 10.29 3.13
CA GLY A 58 18.55 11.24 4.08
C GLY A 58 18.84 10.62 5.45
N GLU A 59 18.69 11.42 6.51
CA GLU A 59 18.90 10.99 7.89
C GLU A 59 17.82 9.99 8.33
N ARG A 60 18.20 9.01 9.16
CA ARG A 60 17.25 8.09 9.77
C ARG A 60 16.51 8.77 10.92
N VAL A 61 15.19 8.79 10.86
CA VAL A 61 14.33 9.50 11.84
C VAL A 61 13.59 8.56 12.80
N ALA A 62 13.47 7.27 12.47
CA ALA A 62 12.88 6.27 13.33
C ALA A 62 13.48 4.88 13.11
N THR A 63 13.39 4.02 14.12
CA THR A 63 13.80 2.61 14.02
C THR A 63 12.72 1.75 13.37
N ASP A 64 13.13 0.64 12.74
CA ASP A 64 12.17 -0.35 12.23
C ASP A 64 11.22 -0.83 13.34
N ALA A 65 11.72 -1.02 14.57
CA ALA A 65 10.91 -1.47 15.71
C ALA A 65 9.85 -0.45 16.13
N GLU A 66 10.18 0.85 16.16
CA GLU A 66 9.23 1.91 16.49
C GLU A 66 8.13 2.02 15.43
N VAL A 67 8.50 2.00 14.14
CA VAL A 67 7.55 2.14 13.04
C VAL A 67 6.69 0.89 12.90
N ALA A 68 7.30 -0.31 12.92
CA ALA A 68 6.57 -1.58 12.82
C ALA A 68 5.63 -1.79 14.01
N GLY A 69 6.07 -1.49 15.24
CA GLY A 69 5.24 -1.58 16.43
C GLY A 69 4.05 -0.60 16.38
N SER A 70 4.30 0.64 15.97
CA SER A 70 3.23 1.64 15.81
C SER A 70 2.25 1.26 14.71
N PHE A 71 2.74 0.69 13.61
CA PHE A 71 1.89 0.22 12.51
C PHE A 71 1.04 -0.98 12.93
N ALA A 72 1.61 -1.95 13.64
CA ALA A 72 0.86 -3.08 14.20
C ALA A 72 -0.24 -2.62 15.17
N ALA A 73 0.06 -1.64 16.03
CA ALA A 73 -0.94 -1.04 16.92
C ALA A 73 -2.06 -0.33 16.15
N TRP A 74 -1.71 0.41 15.09
CA TRP A 74 -2.68 1.05 14.21
C TRP A 74 -3.59 0.03 13.51
N LEU A 75 -3.02 -1.07 12.98
CA LEU A 75 -3.80 -2.17 12.37
C LEU A 75 -4.77 -2.79 13.38
N TYR A 76 -4.30 -3.06 14.60
CA TYR A 76 -5.14 -3.62 15.67
C TYR A 76 -6.27 -2.66 16.08
N ALA A 77 -6.03 -1.35 16.13
CA ALA A 77 -7.07 -0.37 16.43
C ALA A 77 -8.21 -0.36 15.40
N HIS A 78 -7.90 -0.69 14.13
CA HIS A 78 -8.90 -0.74 13.06
C HIS A 78 -9.60 -2.09 12.96
N LEU A 79 -8.87 -3.18 13.12
CA LEU A 79 -9.32 -4.53 12.75
C LEU A 79 -9.48 -5.49 13.95
N GLY A 80 -9.01 -5.08 15.13
CA GLY A 80 -8.90 -5.95 16.30
C GLY A 80 -8.08 -7.19 15.97
N SER A 81 -8.65 -8.37 16.25
CA SER A 81 -8.04 -9.66 15.95
C SER A 81 -8.24 -10.14 14.49
N THR A 82 -8.91 -9.34 13.65
CA THR A 82 -9.11 -9.71 12.23
C THR A 82 -7.81 -9.52 11.46
N PRO A 83 -7.26 -10.56 10.80
CA PRO A 83 -6.03 -10.42 10.03
C PRO A 83 -6.19 -9.38 8.90
N PRO A 84 -5.27 -8.41 8.76
CA PRO A 84 -5.29 -7.47 7.67
C PRO A 84 -4.98 -8.14 6.33
N VAL A 85 -5.51 -7.58 5.26
CA VAL A 85 -5.29 -7.98 3.87
C VAL A 85 -4.53 -6.86 3.19
N PHE A 86 -3.32 -7.17 2.73
CA PHE A 86 -2.46 -6.25 1.99
C PHE A 86 -3.00 -6.04 0.58
N VAL A 87 -3.23 -4.79 0.18
CA VAL A 87 -3.67 -4.41 -1.18
C VAL A 87 -2.70 -3.38 -1.75
N SER A 88 -2.28 -3.54 -3.00
CA SER A 88 -1.32 -2.63 -3.65
C SER A 88 -1.45 -2.70 -5.18
N ASP A 89 -0.92 -1.70 -5.91
CA ASP A 89 -0.75 -1.76 -7.36
C ASP A 89 0.46 -2.63 -7.80
N ASN A 90 1.48 -2.72 -6.94
CA ASN A 90 2.70 -3.51 -7.09
C ASN A 90 3.03 -4.34 -5.83
N PRO A 91 2.18 -5.31 -5.45
CA PRO A 91 2.26 -5.96 -4.15
C PRO A 91 3.55 -6.74 -3.92
N ALA A 92 4.20 -7.27 -4.97
CA ALA A 92 5.48 -7.95 -4.81
C ALA A 92 6.58 -6.99 -4.31
N TYR A 93 6.54 -5.73 -4.73
CA TYR A 93 7.48 -4.69 -4.33
C TYR A 93 7.13 -4.13 -2.95
N ASP A 94 5.89 -3.70 -2.72
CA ASP A 94 5.53 -3.06 -1.45
C ASP A 94 5.56 -4.06 -0.29
N TRP A 95 5.04 -5.28 -0.51
CA TRP A 95 4.98 -6.28 0.55
C TRP A 95 6.37 -6.71 1.01
N GLN A 96 7.35 -6.85 0.11
CA GLN A 96 8.70 -7.26 0.54
C GLN A 96 9.33 -6.25 1.49
N TRP A 97 9.08 -4.95 1.28
CA TRP A 97 9.64 -3.90 2.13
C TRP A 97 9.01 -3.90 3.51
N ILE A 98 7.68 -4.02 3.58
CA ILE A 98 6.96 -4.16 4.85
C ILE A 98 7.40 -5.43 5.58
N ALA A 99 7.44 -6.57 4.90
CA ALA A 99 7.90 -7.83 5.48
C ALA A 99 9.34 -7.71 6.03
N GLY A 100 10.24 -7.10 5.26
CA GLY A 100 11.62 -6.87 5.68
C GLY A 100 11.75 -5.92 6.88
N MET A 101 10.90 -4.90 6.98
CA MET A 101 10.85 -4.02 8.16
C MET A 101 10.43 -4.78 9.41
N PHE A 102 9.36 -5.58 9.34
CA PHE A 102 8.91 -6.40 10.46
C PHE A 102 9.97 -7.43 10.88
N ASP A 103 10.63 -8.08 9.92
CA ASP A 103 11.72 -9.02 10.19
C ASP A 103 12.91 -8.34 10.91
N ARG A 104 13.39 -7.20 10.41
CA ARG A 104 14.46 -6.41 11.06
C ARG A 104 14.06 -5.88 12.45
N ALA A 105 12.77 -5.64 12.67
CA ALA A 105 12.21 -5.24 13.96
C ALA A 105 12.09 -6.42 14.95
N GLY A 106 12.25 -7.66 14.50
CA GLY A 106 11.99 -8.86 15.32
C GLY A 106 10.50 -9.04 15.65
N LEU A 107 9.62 -8.57 14.77
CA LEU A 107 8.16 -8.65 14.92
C LEU A 107 7.55 -9.51 13.81
N ASP A 108 6.44 -10.18 14.11
CA ASP A 108 5.70 -10.95 13.11
C ASP A 108 5.04 -10.01 12.09
N ASN A 109 5.19 -10.32 10.80
CA ASN A 109 4.51 -9.58 9.73
C ASN A 109 2.98 -9.82 9.80
N PRO A 110 2.15 -8.79 10.07
CA PRO A 110 0.72 -8.97 10.27
C PRO A 110 -0.02 -9.38 8.99
N PHE A 111 0.57 -9.20 7.81
CA PHE A 111 -0.04 -9.52 6.51
C PHE A 111 0.21 -10.96 6.05
N GLY A 112 1.03 -11.73 6.78
CA GLY A 112 1.48 -13.05 6.32
C GLY A 112 2.16 -12.99 4.96
N HIS A 113 1.97 -14.00 4.11
CA HIS A 113 2.69 -14.16 2.83
C HIS A 113 1.82 -13.92 1.58
N SER A 114 0.71 -13.17 1.69
CA SER A 114 -0.18 -12.93 0.56
C SER A 114 -0.63 -11.47 0.47
N ALA A 115 -0.87 -11.02 -0.75
CA ALA A 115 -1.38 -9.69 -1.04
C ALA A 115 -2.41 -9.74 -2.19
N ARG A 116 -3.11 -8.63 -2.44
CA ARG A 116 -4.02 -8.45 -3.57
C ARG A 116 -3.48 -7.36 -4.49
N ARG A 117 -3.41 -7.67 -5.77
CA ARG A 117 -3.05 -6.71 -6.81
C ARG A 117 -4.29 -6.12 -7.45
N ILE A 118 -4.44 -4.80 -7.38
CA ILE A 118 -5.58 -4.09 -7.99
C ILE A 118 -5.64 -4.35 -9.50
N GLY A 119 -4.46 -4.31 -10.16
CA GLY A 119 -4.34 -4.53 -11.60
C GLY A 119 -4.80 -5.91 -12.07
N ASP A 120 -4.63 -6.96 -11.26
CA ASP A 120 -5.05 -8.31 -11.65
C ASP A 120 -6.57 -8.47 -11.55
N PHE A 121 -7.20 -7.84 -10.55
CA PHE A 121 -8.66 -7.77 -10.46
C PHE A 121 -9.25 -7.03 -11.67
N TRP A 122 -8.67 -5.87 -12.02
CA TRP A 122 -9.08 -5.10 -13.20
C TRP A 122 -8.89 -5.86 -14.52
N ALA A 123 -7.73 -6.48 -14.73
CA ALA A 123 -7.45 -7.30 -15.90
C ALA A 123 -8.49 -8.44 -16.06
N GLY A 124 -8.88 -9.05 -14.94
CA GLY A 124 -9.93 -10.06 -14.86
C GLY A 124 -11.29 -9.54 -15.30
N LEU A 125 -11.72 -8.38 -14.79
CA LEU A 125 -12.97 -7.72 -15.18
C LEU A 125 -13.02 -7.39 -16.68
N ASN A 126 -11.90 -6.93 -17.23
CA ASN A 126 -11.78 -6.61 -18.66
C ASN A 126 -11.55 -7.82 -19.56
N ARG A 127 -11.38 -9.02 -18.99
CA ARG A 127 -10.98 -10.24 -19.71
C ARG A 127 -9.72 -10.02 -20.58
N ASN A 128 -8.83 -9.14 -20.12
CA ASN A 128 -7.60 -8.78 -20.80
C ASN A 128 -6.45 -8.86 -19.82
N TRP A 129 -5.78 -10.01 -19.79
CA TRP A 129 -4.70 -10.32 -18.84
C TRP A 129 -3.53 -9.34 -18.89
N SER A 130 -3.31 -8.70 -20.05
CA SER A 130 -2.23 -7.73 -20.24
C SER A 130 -2.58 -6.33 -19.69
N ASP A 131 -3.86 -6.03 -19.46
CA ASP A 131 -4.30 -4.72 -18.97
C ASP A 131 -4.22 -4.63 -17.45
N THR A 132 -3.00 -4.46 -16.93
CA THR A 132 -2.76 -4.31 -15.49
C THR A 132 -2.62 -2.85 -15.04
N GLN A 133 -2.71 -1.90 -15.97
CA GLN A 133 -2.35 -0.50 -15.73
C GLN A 133 -3.47 0.50 -16.06
N SER A 134 -4.41 0.20 -16.97
CA SER A 134 -5.34 1.23 -17.44
C SER A 134 -6.30 1.73 -16.35
N TRP A 135 -6.50 0.96 -15.29
CA TRP A 135 -7.25 1.38 -14.10
C TRP A 135 -6.63 2.56 -13.36
N LYS A 136 -5.31 2.82 -13.50
CA LYS A 136 -4.63 3.93 -12.82
C LYS A 136 -5.22 5.30 -13.20
N ARG A 137 -5.88 5.40 -14.35
CA ARG A 137 -6.63 6.61 -14.77
C ARG A 137 -7.81 6.96 -13.84
N LEU A 138 -8.22 6.04 -12.97
CA LEU A 138 -9.32 6.20 -12.03
C LEU A 138 -8.87 6.80 -10.69
N ARG A 139 -7.56 6.96 -10.47
CA ARG A 139 -7.02 7.68 -9.30
C ARG A 139 -7.50 9.14 -9.35
N ARG A 140 -8.03 9.68 -8.25
CA ARG A 140 -8.41 11.10 -8.16
C ARG A 140 -7.28 11.90 -7.54
N THR A 141 -6.70 11.38 -6.47
CA THR A 141 -5.44 11.85 -5.89
C THR A 141 -4.30 11.55 -6.85
N ALA A 142 -3.51 12.58 -7.16
CA ALA A 142 -2.40 12.47 -8.09
C ALA A 142 -1.29 11.59 -7.51
N HIS A 143 -0.62 10.83 -8.37
CA HIS A 143 0.57 10.08 -7.98
C HIS A 143 1.75 11.05 -7.86
N ASP A 144 2.17 11.36 -6.63
CA ASP A 144 3.12 12.44 -6.33
C ASP A 144 4.34 11.99 -5.53
N HIS A 145 4.54 10.67 -5.39
CA HIS A 145 5.60 10.06 -4.59
C HIS A 145 5.51 10.39 -3.09
N ASN A 146 4.34 10.86 -2.62
CA ASN A 146 3.97 10.72 -1.23
C ASN A 146 3.20 9.40 -1.09
N PRO A 147 3.73 8.42 -0.36
CA PRO A 147 3.14 7.08 -0.37
C PRO A 147 1.74 7.03 0.29
N VAL A 148 1.38 8.01 1.13
CA VAL A 148 0.02 8.12 1.67
C VAL A 148 -0.96 8.58 0.59
N ASN A 149 -0.58 9.58 -0.21
CA ASN A 149 -1.40 10.06 -1.33
C ASN A 149 -1.54 8.96 -2.40
N ASP A 150 -0.47 8.22 -2.65
CA ASP A 150 -0.43 7.14 -3.64
C ASP A 150 -1.31 5.96 -3.21
N ALA A 151 -1.20 5.54 -1.95
CA ALA A 151 -2.10 4.55 -1.36
C ALA A 151 -3.57 5.04 -1.36
N MET A 152 -3.83 6.32 -1.07
CA MET A 152 -5.18 6.90 -1.15
C MET A 152 -5.73 6.86 -2.57
N GLY A 153 -4.94 7.26 -3.57
CA GLY A 153 -5.31 7.18 -4.98
C GLY A 153 -5.64 5.75 -5.39
N ASN A 154 -4.90 4.76 -4.87
CA ASN A 154 -5.20 3.35 -5.07
C ASN A 154 -6.57 2.95 -4.47
N VAL A 155 -6.91 3.45 -3.27
CA VAL A 155 -8.22 3.22 -2.64
C VAL A 155 -9.35 3.82 -3.47
N GLU A 156 -9.21 5.08 -3.89
CA GLU A 156 -10.21 5.79 -4.71
C GLU A 156 -10.46 5.11 -6.04
N ALA A 157 -9.38 4.69 -6.72
CA ALA A 157 -9.49 3.98 -7.98
C ALA A 157 -10.18 2.62 -7.78
N PHE A 158 -9.85 1.88 -6.72
CA PHE A 158 -10.47 0.59 -6.44
C PHE A 158 -11.95 0.72 -6.09
N GLU A 159 -12.33 1.72 -5.29
CA GLU A 159 -13.74 2.03 -5.01
C GLU A 159 -14.51 2.35 -6.29
N GLU A 160 -13.92 3.12 -7.20
CA GLU A 160 -14.53 3.41 -8.50
C GLU A 160 -14.69 2.16 -9.36
N ILE A 161 -13.70 1.24 -9.37
CA ILE A 161 -13.83 -0.06 -10.05
C ILE A 161 -15.02 -0.84 -9.47
N LEU A 162 -15.15 -0.92 -8.15
CA LEU A 162 -16.26 -1.63 -7.50
C LEU A 162 -17.61 -1.00 -7.84
N ARG A 163 -17.69 0.34 -7.91
CA ARG A 163 -18.88 1.07 -8.34
C ARG A 163 -19.26 0.71 -9.78
N MET A 164 -18.30 0.74 -10.71
CA MET A 164 -18.52 0.35 -12.11
C MET A 164 -19.04 -1.09 -12.25
N VAL A 165 -18.47 -2.02 -11.47
CA VAL A 165 -18.93 -3.41 -11.45
C VAL A 165 -20.37 -3.50 -10.94
N SER A 166 -20.69 -2.83 -9.83
CA SER A 166 -22.04 -2.85 -9.26
C SER A 166 -23.07 -2.27 -10.22
N ASP A 167 -22.76 -1.15 -10.89
CA ASP A 167 -23.62 -0.52 -11.90
C ASP A 167 -23.86 -1.46 -13.10
N SER A 168 -22.82 -2.17 -13.55
CA SER A 168 -22.95 -3.12 -14.67
C SER A 168 -23.83 -4.33 -14.34
N MET A 169 -23.87 -4.73 -13.06
CA MET A 169 -24.67 -5.85 -12.56
C MET A 169 -26.11 -5.46 -12.26
N ALA A 170 -26.37 -4.17 -12.01
CA ALA A 170 -27.70 -3.65 -11.73
C ALA A 170 -28.62 -3.65 -12.97
N GLY A 171 -28.06 -3.65 -14.19
CA GLY A 171 -28.81 -3.59 -15.44
C GLY A 171 -29.64 -2.29 -15.60
N PRO A 172 -30.18 -2.00 -16.80
CA PRO A 172 -31.24 -1.00 -16.94
C PRO A 172 -32.55 -1.43 -16.27
#